data_AF-A0AAJ5E8X0-F1
#
_entry.id   AF-A0AAJ5E8X0-F1
#
_cell.length_a   1.000
_cell.length_b   1.000
_cell.length_c   1.000
_cell.angle_alpha   90.00
_cell.angle_beta   90.00
_cell.angle_gamma   90.00
#
_symmetry.space_group_name_H-M   'P 1'
#
loop_
_entity.id
_entity.type
_entity.pdbx_description
1 polymer ?
#
loop_
_entity_poly.entity_id
_entity_poly.type
_entity_poly.pdbx_seq_one_letter_code
_entity_poly.pdbx_strand_id
1 'polypeptide(L)' 'MSEAKSVNGFLINQAKDGQWWVDSASGENIAGPFPTEALAIEVASVLELEHPAPKRRGKDKS' A
#
# COMPACT_ATOMS: atom_id res chain seq x y z
N MET A 1 -2.10 -10.82 14.71
CA MET A 1 -1.44 -10.22 13.53
C MET A 1 -2.41 -10.44 12.39
N SER A 2 -3.22 -9.43 12.03
CA SER A 2 -4.06 -9.53 10.83
C SER A 2 -3.13 -9.58 9.61
N GLU A 3 -3.48 -10.40 8.63
CA GLU A 3 -2.73 -10.51 7.39
C GLU A 3 -2.65 -9.13 6.72
N ALA A 4 -1.44 -8.67 6.37
CA ALA A 4 -1.24 -7.41 5.67
C ALA A 4 -1.97 -7.47 4.32
N LYS A 5 -3.04 -6.70 4.18
CA LYS A 5 -3.84 -6.68 2.96
C LYS A 5 -3.22 -5.71 1.97
N SER A 6 -3.15 -6.08 0.70
CA SER A 6 -2.73 -5.14 -0.34
C SER A 6 -3.93 -4.60 -1.12
N VAL A 7 -3.97 -3.29 -1.31
CA VAL A 7 -5.03 -2.58 -2.05
C VAL A 7 -4.36 -1.60 -2.99
N ASN A 8 -4.61 -1.75 -4.29
CA ASN A 8 -4.04 -0.90 -5.34
C ASN A 8 -2.50 -0.74 -5.26
N GLY A 9 -1.80 -1.77 -4.78
CA GLY A 9 -0.34 -1.75 -4.60
C GLY A 9 0.17 -1.04 -3.33
N PHE A 10 -0.74 -0.60 -2.46
CA PHE A 10 -0.46 -0.16 -1.10
C PHE A 10 -0.71 -1.30 -0.11
N LEU A 11 0.01 -1.28 1.01
CA LEU A 11 -0.08 -2.22 2.11
C LEU A 11 -0.94 -1.63 3.24
N ILE A 12 -1.91 -2.39 3.71
CA ILE A 12 -2.78 -2.03 4.82
C ILE A 12 -2.28 -2.77 6.06
N ASN A 13 -1.71 -2.02 7.00
CA ASN A 13 -1.07 -2.57 8.18
C ASN A 13 -1.74 -2.03 9.46
N GLN A 14 -1.94 -2.93 10.43
CA GLN A 14 -2.38 -2.54 11.77
C GLN A 14 -1.17 -2.39 12.69
N ALA A 15 -1.01 -1.22 13.29
CA ALA A 15 0.00 -0.96 14.30
C ALA A 15 -0.40 -1.54 15.67
N LYS A 16 0.56 -1.61 16.60
CA LYS A 16 0.37 -2.21 17.93
C LYS A 16 -0.64 -1.48 18.81
N ASP A 17 -0.93 -0.23 18.49
CA ASP A 17 -1.94 0.63 19.11
C ASP A 17 -3.36 0.38 18.56
N GLY A 18 -3.51 -0.54 17.61
CA GLY A 18 -4.79 -0.85 16.96
C GLY A 18 -5.13 0.07 15.79
N GLN A 19 -4.30 1.08 15.51
CA GLN A 19 -4.49 2.02 14.41
C GLN A 19 -4.04 1.41 13.09
N TRP A 20 -4.66 1.85 12.00
CA TRP A 20 -4.44 1.36 10.66
C TRP A 20 -3.67 2.36 9.82
N TRP A 21 -2.75 1.85 9.02
CA TRP A 21 -1.84 2.64 8.20
C TRP A 21 -1.84 2.09 6.78
N VAL A 22 -1.74 3.01 5.83
CA VAL A 22 -1.54 2.72 4.40
C VAL A 22 -0.07 2.98 4.11
N ASP A 23 0.66 1.93 3.79
CA ASP A 23 2.07 2.01 3.43
C ASP A 23 2.24 1.73 1.93
N SER A 24 3.31 2.21 1.32
CA SER A 24 3.68 1.83 -0.03
C SER A 24 4.19 0.38 -0.06
N ALA A 25 4.32 -0.18 -1.26
CA ALA A 25 4.99 -1.47 -1.44
C ALA A 25 6.44 -1.51 -0.90
N SER A 26 7.09 -0.36 -0.69
CA SER A 26 8.43 -0.26 -0.07
C SER A 26 8.39 -0.09 1.45
N GLY A 27 7.19 -0.08 2.07
CA GLY A 27 7.01 0.08 3.52
C GLY A 27 7.13 1.53 4.01
N GLU A 28 7.01 2.51 3.11
CA GLU A 28 6.91 3.92 3.50
C GLU A 28 5.48 4.24 3.91
N ASN A 29 5.28 4.98 4.99
CA ASN A 29 3.94 5.38 5.37
C ASN A 29 3.39 6.47 4.44
N ILE A 30 2.27 6.15 3.78
CA ILE A 30 1.62 7.03 2.80
C ILE A 30 0.41 7.75 3.42
N ALA A 31 -0.35 7.05 4.27
CA ALA A 31 -1.48 7.64 4.98
C ALA A 31 -1.76 6.96 6.32
N GLY A 32 -2.34 7.72 7.25
CA GLY A 32 -2.75 7.26 8.57
C GLY A 32 -2.44 8.29 9.66
N PRO A 33 -2.76 7.97 10.93
CA PRO A 33 -3.45 6.76 11.37
C PRO A 33 -4.96 6.78 11.09
N PHE A 34 -5.54 5.59 10.85
CA PHE A 34 -6.97 5.37 10.69
C PHE A 34 -7.52 4.51 11.84
N PRO A 35 -8.77 4.74 12.28
CA PRO A 35 -9.36 3.98 13.38
C PRO A 35 -9.84 2.57 12.96
N THR A 36 -10.04 2.31 11.65
CA THR A 36 -10.52 1.01 11.14
C THR A 36 -9.81 0.61 9.86
N GLU A 37 -9.76 -0.70 9.59
CA GLU A 37 -9.23 -1.26 8.35
C GLU A 37 -9.98 -0.73 7.12
N ALA A 38 -11.31 -0.63 7.21
CA ALA A 38 -12.16 -0.17 6.11
C ALA A 38 -11.77 1.23 5.63
N LEU A 39 -11.47 2.16 6.54
CA LEU A 39 -11.04 3.51 6.17
C LEU A 39 -9.68 3.51 5.49
N ALA A 40 -8.74 2.69 5.97
CA ALA A 40 -7.45 2.53 5.31
C ALA A 40 -7.60 1.92 3.90
N ILE A 41 -8.52 0.96 3.72
CA ILE A 41 -8.85 0.36 2.42
C ILE A 41 -9.47 1.41 1.48
N GLU A 42 -10.44 2.19 1.96
CA GLU A 42 -11.09 3.24 1.16
C GLU A 42 -10.05 4.25 0.65
N VAL A 43 -9.17 4.73 1.53
CA VAL A 43 -8.08 5.64 1.16
C VAL A 43 -7.14 4.99 0.15
N ALA A 44 -6.65 3.77 0.41
CA ALA A 44 -5.78 3.06 -0.52
C ALA A 44 -6.44 2.75 -1.87
N SER A 45 -7.77 2.59 -1.91
CA SER A 45 -8.53 2.35 -3.14
C SER A 45 -8.63 3.60 -4.03
N VAL A 46 -8.61 4.79 -3.43
CA VAL A 46 -8.63 6.08 -4.14
C VAL A 46 -7.22 6.49 -4.57
N LEU A 47 -6.20 6.12 -3.79
CA LEU A 47 -4.82 6.42 -4.14
C LEU A 47 -4.43 5.70 -5.44
N GLU A 48 -4.08 6.47 -6.45
CA GLU A 48 -3.50 5.95 -7.68
C GLU A 48 -1.98 5.81 -7.50
N LEU A 49 -1.43 4.64 -7.83
CA LEU A 49 0.02 4.50 -8.00
C LEU A 49 0.43 5.33 -9.22
N GLU A 50 0.88 6.57 -8.97
CA GLU A 50 1.22 7.58 -10.00
C GLU A 50 2.23 7.04 -11.03
N HIS A 51 2.99 6.01 -10.68
CA HIS A 51 3.80 5.27 -11.63
C HIS A 51 3.70 3.77 -11.38
N PRO A 52 3.06 2.96 -12.25
CA PRO A 52 3.45 1.56 -12.35
C PRO A 52 4.94 1.56 -12.63
N ALA A 53 5.74 1.04 -11.70
CA ALA A 53 7.19 0.95 -11.84
C ALA A 53 7.46 0.48 -13.27
N PRO A 54 8.20 1.26 -14.09
CA PRO A 54 8.32 0.97 -15.50
C PRO A 54 8.83 -0.45 -15.60
N LYS A 55 7.98 -1.36 -16.15
CA LYS A 55 8.39 -2.72 -16.47
C LYS A 55 9.63 -2.54 -17.32
N ARG A 56 10.80 -2.84 -16.74
CA ARG A 56 12.05 -2.98 -17.49
C ARG A 56 11.79 -4.13 -18.44
N ARG A 57 11.25 -3.81 -19.62
CA ARG A 57 11.03 -4.73 -20.72
C ARG A 57 12.43 -5.22 -21.02
N GLY A 58 12.71 -6.47 -20.64
CA GLY A 58 14.00 -7.10 -20.83
C GLY A 58 14.46 -6.79 -22.25
N LYS A 59 15.58 -6.08 -22.35
CA LYS A 59 16.32 -6.04 -23.60
C LYS A 59 17.38 -7.11 -23.48
N ASP A 60 16.92 -8.36 -23.53
CA ASP A 60 17.62 -9.38 -24.31
C ASP A 60 17.79 -8.79 -25.72
N LYS A 61 18.91 -8.13 -25.97
CA LYS A 61 19.50 -8.00 -27.30
C LYS A 61 21.02 -7.87 -27.20
N SER A 62 21.63 -9.01 -27.52
CA SER A 62 22.98 -9.25 -28.06
C SER A 62 24.09 -9.58 -27.09
#